data_AF-A0A7Y4UF84-F1
#
_entry.id   AF-A0A7Y4UF84-F1
#
_cell.length_a   1.000
_cell.length_b   1.000
_cell.length_c   1.000
_cell.angle_alpha   90.00
_cell.angle_beta   90.00
_cell.angle_gamma   90.00
#
_symmetry.space_group_name_H-M   'P 1'
#
loop_
_entity.id
_entity.type
_entity.pdbx_description
1 polymer ?
#
loop_
_entity_poly.entity_id
_entity_poly.type
_entity_poly.pdbx_seq_one_letter_code
_entity_poly.pdbx_strand_id
1 'polypeptide(L)'
;IYANFYLNNGALAAKDVRAWLELVKWDRDDALFLVLIGYFSHRQIGQAAEAQQLLELAAQRGDKAAWPYPLLRYLQGEIPASSVLELATNNDRLTEVHGWLGKEALLTGKRAAALKYFRWVKENGNKQFIEYTFSLLELARLEKDAGKVQ
;
A
#
# COMPACT_ATOMS: atom_id res chain seq x y z
N ILE A 1 -3.05 13.36 5.22
CA ILE A 1 -2.55 12.08 4.62
C ILE A 1 -3.20 10.84 5.26
N TYR A 2 -2.75 10.33 6.43
CA TYR A 2 -3.17 9.01 6.96
C TYR A 2 -4.68 8.86 7.24
N ALA A 3 -5.31 9.84 7.90
CA ALA A 3 -6.75 9.78 8.19
C ALA A 3 -7.60 9.72 6.90
N ASN A 4 -7.23 10.48 5.87
CA ASN A 4 -7.91 10.47 4.57
C ASN A 4 -7.70 9.14 3.83
N PHE A 5 -6.51 8.56 3.94
CA PHE A 5 -6.20 7.25 3.39
C PHE A 5 -7.06 6.14 4.03
N TYR A 6 -7.21 6.12 5.35
CA TYR A 6 -8.04 5.13 6.05
C TYR A 6 -9.53 5.21 5.71
N LEU A 7 -10.04 6.42 5.48
CA LEU A 7 -11.45 6.68 5.17
C LEU A 7 -11.80 6.48 3.69
N ASN A 8 -10.88 5.98 2.86
CA ASN A 8 -11.02 5.93 1.40
C ASN A 8 -11.33 7.30 0.76
N ASN A 9 -10.91 8.38 1.40
CA ASN A 9 -10.99 9.72 0.83
C ASN A 9 -9.74 10.00 -0.02
N GLY A 10 -9.59 9.21 -1.09
CA GLY A 10 -8.38 9.18 -1.91
C GLY A 10 -8.01 10.54 -2.52
N ALA A 11 -8.99 11.40 -2.80
CA ALA A 11 -8.75 12.72 -3.39
C ALA A 11 -7.97 13.66 -2.44
N LEU A 12 -8.33 13.70 -1.15
CA LEU A 12 -7.60 14.51 -0.17
C LEU A 12 -6.24 13.89 0.18
N ALA A 13 -6.17 12.57 0.28
CA ALA A 13 -4.90 11.88 0.54
C ALA A 13 -3.89 12.10 -0.60
N ALA A 14 -4.33 12.00 -1.86
CA ALA A 14 -3.50 12.23 -3.04
C ALA A 14 -2.95 13.67 -3.13
N LYS A 15 -3.80 14.66 -2.87
CA LYS A 15 -3.39 16.08 -2.86
C LYS A 15 -2.31 16.34 -1.81
N ASP A 16 -2.49 15.82 -0.61
CA ASP A 16 -1.52 15.99 0.48
C ASP A 16 -0.17 15.33 0.15
N VAL A 17 -0.17 14.14 -0.45
CA VAL A 17 1.07 13.41 -0.81
C VAL A 17 1.88 14.16 -1.84
N ARG A 18 1.25 14.70 -2.90
CA ARG A 18 1.97 15.45 -3.95
C ARG A 18 2.66 16.70 -3.38
N ALA A 19 1.93 17.48 -2.58
CA ALA A 19 2.49 18.68 -1.94
C ALA A 19 3.66 18.33 -1.00
N TRP A 20 3.60 17.18 -0.32
CA TRP A 20 4.69 16.74 0.54
C TRP A 20 5.92 16.28 -0.24
N LEU A 21 5.76 15.50 -1.32
CA LEU A 21 6.88 15.00 -2.14
C LEU A 21 7.65 16.12 -2.88
N GLU A 22 7.01 17.28 -3.12
CA GLU A 22 7.68 18.47 -3.65
C GLU A 22 8.59 19.15 -2.61
N LEU A 23 8.30 18.97 -1.32
CA LEU A 23 9.00 19.66 -0.22
C LEU A 23 10.06 18.80 0.47
N VAL A 24 10.06 17.49 0.23
CA VAL A 24 10.90 16.56 0.98
C VAL A 24 12.17 16.11 0.25
N LYS A 25 13.23 15.94 1.04
CA LYS A 25 14.44 15.23 0.65
C LYS A 25 14.16 13.73 0.61
N TRP A 26 14.45 13.11 -0.53
CA TRP A 26 14.20 11.69 -0.81
C TRP A 26 15.11 10.71 -0.05
N ASP A 27 15.96 11.24 0.82
CA ASP A 27 16.89 10.49 1.67
C ASP A 27 16.24 9.92 2.95
N ARG A 28 14.94 10.13 3.14
CA ARG A 28 14.16 9.59 4.26
C ARG A 28 13.36 8.37 3.84
N ASP A 29 13.43 7.30 4.63
CA ASP A 29 12.64 6.07 4.46
C ASP A 29 11.14 6.35 4.28
N ASP A 30 10.62 7.38 4.97
CA ASP A 30 9.22 7.81 4.90
C ASP A 30 8.76 8.18 3.47
N ALA A 31 9.66 8.65 2.60
CA ALA A 31 9.30 9.13 1.28
C ALA A 31 8.73 8.03 0.39
N LEU A 32 9.34 6.84 0.43
CA LEU A 32 8.89 5.69 -0.36
C LEU A 32 7.55 5.11 0.18
N PHE A 33 7.32 5.15 1.49
CA PHE A 33 6.00 4.81 2.06
C PHE A 33 4.92 5.81 1.64
N LEU A 34 5.24 7.09 1.58
CA LEU A 34 4.30 8.11 1.09
C LEU A 34 3.98 7.95 -0.40
N VAL A 35 4.94 7.47 -1.20
CA VAL A 35 4.68 7.05 -2.58
C VAL A 35 3.65 5.92 -2.63
N LEU A 36 3.78 4.89 -1.79
CA LEU A 36 2.78 3.80 -1.71
C LEU A 36 1.39 4.35 -1.36
N ILE A 37 1.31 5.20 -0.32
CA ILE A 37 0.03 5.81 0.09
C ILE A 37 -0.57 6.63 -1.05
N GLY A 38 0.22 7.47 -1.73
CA GLY A 38 -0.23 8.27 -2.86
C GLY A 38 -0.69 7.41 -4.03
N TYR A 39 0.10 6.39 -4.40
CA TYR A 39 -0.23 5.44 -5.45
C TYR A 39 -1.61 4.80 -5.20
N PHE A 40 -1.80 4.23 -4.01
CA PHE A 40 -3.05 3.57 -3.67
C PHE A 40 -4.22 4.55 -3.55
N SER A 41 -3.99 5.76 -3.04
CA SER A 41 -5.01 6.82 -2.97
C SER A 41 -5.52 7.22 -4.35
N HIS A 42 -4.62 7.40 -5.32
CA HIS A 42 -4.98 7.71 -6.70
C HIS A 42 -5.69 6.55 -7.38
N ARG A 43 -5.23 5.31 -7.20
CA ARG A 43 -5.90 4.11 -7.73
C ARG A 43 -7.33 3.96 -7.18
N GLN A 44 -7.57 4.30 -5.91
CA GLN A 44 -8.91 4.25 -5.31
C GLN A 44 -9.92 5.17 -5.99
N ILE A 45 -9.48 6.27 -6.59
CA ILE A 45 -10.34 7.26 -7.26
C ILE A 45 -10.25 7.20 -8.79
N GLY A 46 -9.72 6.11 -9.35
CA GLY A 46 -9.63 5.90 -10.80
C GLY A 46 -8.52 6.70 -11.51
N GLN A 47 -7.62 7.33 -10.77
CA GLN A 47 -6.52 8.15 -11.29
C GLN A 47 -5.26 7.31 -11.52
N ALA A 48 -5.34 6.34 -12.43
CA ALA A 48 -4.25 5.40 -12.66
C ALA A 48 -2.98 6.06 -13.23
N ALA A 49 -3.13 7.10 -14.06
CA ALA A 49 -2.00 7.82 -14.65
C ALA A 49 -1.18 8.55 -13.56
N GLU A 50 -1.86 9.22 -12.65
CA GLU A 50 -1.24 9.93 -11.53
C GLU A 50 -0.58 8.95 -10.55
N ALA A 51 -1.19 7.79 -10.32
CA ALA A 51 -0.57 6.74 -9.53
C ALA A 51 0.76 6.27 -10.17
N GLN A 52 0.77 6.08 -11.49
CA GLN A 52 1.95 5.64 -12.22
C GLN A 52 3.08 6.68 -12.17
N GLN A 53 2.74 7.97 -12.30
CA GLN A 53 3.71 9.06 -12.17
C GLN A 53 4.44 9.07 -10.82
N LEU A 54 3.77 8.67 -9.73
CA LEU A 54 4.41 8.55 -8.42
C LEU A 54 5.45 7.42 -8.38
N LEU A 55 5.17 6.28 -9.02
CA LEU A 55 6.13 5.18 -9.13
C LEU A 55 7.35 5.58 -9.98
N GLU A 56 7.13 6.28 -11.09
CA GLU A 56 8.20 6.81 -11.93
C GLU A 56 9.07 7.82 -11.17
N LEU A 57 8.46 8.73 -10.42
CA LEU A 57 9.17 9.70 -9.60
C LEU A 57 10.04 9.01 -8.54
N ALA A 58 9.51 7.97 -7.90
CA ALA A 58 10.27 7.18 -6.94
C ALA A 58 11.43 6.40 -7.57
N ALA A 59 11.25 5.87 -8.80
CA ALA A 59 12.33 5.22 -9.53
C ALA A 59 13.46 6.19 -9.94
N GLN A 60 13.14 7.48 -10.12
CA GLN A 60 14.10 8.54 -10.45
C GLN A 60 14.83 9.08 -9.22
N ARG A 61 14.15 9.23 -8.09
CA ARG A 61 14.64 10.00 -6.93
C ARG A 61 14.84 9.20 -5.66
N GLY A 62 14.17 8.07 -5.51
CA GLY A 62 14.22 7.25 -4.31
C GLY A 62 15.47 6.39 -4.20
N ASP A 63 15.85 6.06 -2.98
CA ASP A 63 16.88 5.05 -2.72
C ASP A 63 16.35 3.66 -3.08
N LYS A 64 16.97 3.04 -4.10
CA LYS A 64 16.57 1.73 -4.63
C LYS A 64 16.99 0.58 -3.72
N ALA A 65 17.94 0.81 -2.81
CA ALA A 65 18.38 -0.16 -1.82
C ALA A 65 17.52 -0.10 -0.55
N ALA A 66 16.81 1.01 -0.33
CA ALA A 66 15.97 1.19 0.84
C ALA A 66 14.71 0.33 0.78
N TRP A 67 14.25 -0.08 1.96
CA TRP A 67 12.89 -0.55 2.13
C TRP A 67 11.94 0.66 2.13
N PRO A 68 10.75 0.64 1.49
CA PRO A 68 10.05 -0.46 0.81
C PRO A 68 10.22 -0.51 -0.73
N TYR A 69 11.36 -0.12 -1.32
CA TYR A 69 11.53 -0.08 -2.78
C TYR A 69 11.11 -1.37 -3.54
N PRO A 70 11.30 -2.60 -3.02
CA PRO A 70 10.78 -3.81 -3.68
C PRO A 70 9.26 -3.82 -3.89
N LEU A 71 8.47 -3.20 -3.01
CA LEU A 71 7.03 -3.05 -3.21
C LEU A 71 6.71 -2.17 -4.42
N LEU A 72 7.50 -1.11 -4.65
CA LEU A 72 7.34 -0.25 -5.82
C LEU A 72 7.63 -1.02 -7.12
N ARG A 73 8.72 -1.80 -7.13
CA ARG A 73 9.05 -2.68 -8.26
C ARG A 73 7.93 -3.67 -8.59
N TYR A 74 7.29 -4.24 -7.57
CA TYR A 74 6.12 -5.09 -7.76
C TYR A 74 4.94 -4.34 -8.37
N LEU A 75 4.63 -3.13 -7.89
CA LEU A 75 3.55 -2.30 -8.44
C LEU A 75 3.84 -1.85 -9.88
N GLN A 76 5.11 -1.71 -10.25
CA GLN A 76 5.56 -1.48 -11.62
C GLN A 76 5.56 -2.76 -12.49
N GLY A 77 5.25 -3.92 -11.91
CA GLY A 77 5.25 -5.21 -12.61
C GLY A 77 6.65 -5.80 -12.87
N GLU A 78 7.70 -5.24 -12.27
CA GLU A 78 9.08 -5.68 -12.49
C GLU A 78 9.41 -7.00 -11.77
N ILE A 79 8.78 -7.24 -10.62
CA ILE A 79 8.95 -8.46 -9.82
C ILE A 79 7.61 -9.03 -9.38
N PRO A 80 7.47 -10.36 -9.24
CA PRO A 80 6.25 -10.96 -8.73
C PRO A 80 6.10 -10.71 -7.22
N ALA A 81 4.87 -10.84 -6.72
CA ALA A 81 4.56 -10.71 -5.30
C ALA A 81 5.34 -11.68 -4.41
N SER A 82 5.65 -12.89 -4.91
CA SER A 82 6.46 -13.88 -4.18
C SER A 82 7.86 -13.36 -3.87
N SER A 83 8.51 -12.66 -4.82
CA SER A 83 9.83 -12.08 -4.61
C SER A 83 9.81 -10.97 -3.56
N VAL A 84 8.72 -10.19 -3.46
CA VAL A 84 8.59 -9.19 -2.39
C VAL A 84 8.46 -9.85 -1.02
N LEU A 85 7.67 -10.92 -0.93
CA LEU A 85 7.50 -11.69 0.31
C LEU A 85 8.82 -12.33 0.78
N GLU A 86 9.64 -12.85 -0.14
CA GLU A 86 10.97 -13.39 0.17
C GLU A 86 11.94 -12.32 0.72
N LEU A 87 11.80 -11.07 0.29
CA LEU A 87 12.62 -9.93 0.74
C LEU A 87 12.15 -9.35 2.10
N ALA A 88 10.96 -9.73 2.58
CA ALA A 88 10.43 -9.32 3.87
C ALA A 88 10.99 -10.19 5.00
N THR A 89 12.20 -9.86 5.45
CA THR A 89 13.00 -10.70 6.37
C THR A 89 12.62 -10.60 7.84
N ASN A 90 11.67 -9.74 8.22
CA ASN A 90 11.22 -9.56 9.60
C ASN A 90 9.71 -9.26 9.67
N ASN A 91 9.14 -9.30 10.88
CA ASN A 91 7.70 -9.14 11.06
C ASN A 91 7.18 -7.76 10.62
N ASP A 92 7.98 -6.71 10.78
CA ASP A 92 7.64 -5.36 10.37
C ASP A 92 7.44 -5.30 8.84
N ARG A 93 8.41 -5.81 8.09
CA ARG A 93 8.34 -5.91 6.62
C ARG A 93 7.25 -6.84 6.15
N LEU A 94 7.01 -7.95 6.86
CA LEU A 94 5.90 -8.85 6.53
C LEU A 94 4.54 -8.17 6.75
N THR A 95 4.40 -7.37 7.82
CA THR A 95 3.19 -6.58 8.07
C THR A 95 2.93 -5.63 6.91
N GLU A 96 3.97 -4.94 6.45
CA GLU A 96 3.87 -4.00 5.34
C GLU A 96 3.51 -4.71 4.03
N VAL A 97 4.26 -5.74 3.65
CA VAL A 97 4.02 -6.48 2.40
C VAL A 97 2.64 -7.09 2.36
N HIS A 98 2.21 -7.76 3.42
CA HIS A 98 0.87 -8.33 3.45
C HIS A 98 -0.20 -7.22 3.36
N GLY A 99 -0.03 -6.09 4.05
CA GLY A 99 -0.95 -4.97 3.93
C GLY A 99 -1.06 -4.45 2.49
N TRP A 100 0.07 -4.13 1.87
CA TRP A 100 0.11 -3.55 0.52
C TRP A 100 -0.33 -4.53 -0.58
N LEU A 101 0.07 -5.81 -0.50
CA LEU A 101 -0.42 -6.85 -1.42
C LEU A 101 -1.92 -7.09 -1.26
N GLY A 102 -2.43 -7.04 -0.03
CA GLY A 102 -3.87 -7.08 0.23
C GLY A 102 -4.61 -5.92 -0.43
N LYS A 103 -4.05 -4.71 -0.36
CA LYS A 103 -4.62 -3.50 -0.99
C LYS A 103 -4.65 -3.60 -2.52
N GLU A 104 -3.57 -4.05 -3.15
CA GLU A 104 -3.52 -4.24 -4.61
C GLU A 104 -4.47 -5.37 -5.06
N ALA A 105 -4.51 -6.47 -4.32
CA ALA A 105 -5.45 -7.56 -4.59
C ALA A 105 -6.91 -7.08 -4.51
N LEU A 106 -7.24 -6.23 -3.54
CA LEU A 106 -8.56 -5.65 -3.41
C LEU A 106 -8.92 -4.75 -4.60
N LEU A 107 -8.03 -3.84 -4.98
CA LEU A 107 -8.26 -2.90 -6.09
C LEU A 107 -8.31 -3.58 -7.46
N THR A 108 -7.69 -4.75 -7.60
CA THR A 108 -7.73 -5.56 -8.83
C THR A 108 -8.83 -6.61 -8.82
N GLY A 109 -9.76 -6.56 -7.86
CA GLY A 109 -10.90 -7.47 -7.77
C GLY A 109 -10.56 -8.88 -7.27
N LYS A 110 -9.32 -9.14 -6.86
CA LYS A 110 -8.83 -10.43 -6.34
C LYS A 110 -9.20 -10.60 -4.86
N ARG A 111 -10.49 -10.56 -4.57
CA ARG A 111 -11.05 -10.49 -3.21
C ARG A 111 -10.59 -11.61 -2.28
N ALA A 112 -10.53 -12.85 -2.76
CA ALA A 112 -10.06 -13.99 -1.97
C ALA A 112 -8.59 -13.88 -1.58
N ALA A 113 -7.74 -13.32 -2.47
CA ALA A 113 -6.34 -13.05 -2.15
C ALA A 113 -6.23 -11.92 -1.11
N ALA A 114 -6.99 -10.84 -1.27
CA ALA A 114 -7.03 -9.73 -0.31
C ALA A 114 -7.37 -10.22 1.11
N LEU A 115 -8.38 -11.10 1.24
CA LEU A 115 -8.75 -11.70 2.53
C LEU A 115 -7.59 -12.47 3.18
N LYS A 116 -6.85 -13.28 2.40
CA LYS A 116 -5.69 -14.04 2.92
C LYS A 116 -4.62 -13.10 3.48
N TYR A 117 -4.29 -12.06 2.73
CA TYR A 117 -3.30 -11.07 3.15
C TYR A 117 -3.72 -10.32 4.41
N PHE A 118 -4.95 -9.79 4.46
CA PHE A 118 -5.41 -9.03 5.62
C PHE A 118 -5.62 -9.88 6.87
N ARG A 119 -6.02 -11.16 6.73
CA ARG A 119 -6.07 -12.09 7.87
C ARG A 119 -4.69 -12.36 8.44
N TRP A 120 -3.69 -12.56 7.58
CA TRP A 120 -2.31 -12.70 8.05
C TRP A 120 -1.87 -11.50 8.87
N VAL A 121 -2.16 -10.27 8.40
CA VAL A 121 -1.85 -9.03 9.14
C VAL A 121 -2.59 -8.97 10.49
N LYS A 122 -3.88 -9.34 10.52
CA LYS A 122 -4.66 -9.39 11.77
C LYS A 122 -4.05 -10.36 12.79
N GLU A 123 -3.54 -11.50 12.33
CA GLU A 123 -3.04 -12.58 13.18
C GLU A 123 -1.59 -12.35 13.64
N ASN A 124 -0.74 -11.78 12.78
CA ASN A 124 0.72 -11.75 12.98
C ASN A 124 1.32 -10.33 12.98
N GLY A 125 0.60 -9.35 12.44
CA GLY A 125 1.15 -8.06 12.08
C GLY A 125 1.52 -7.17 13.27
N ASN A 126 2.48 -6.27 13.03
CA ASN A 126 2.85 -5.23 13.99
C ASN A 126 1.73 -4.19 14.12
N LYS A 127 1.13 -4.13 15.31
CA LYS A 127 -0.04 -3.27 15.60
C LYS A 127 0.24 -1.77 15.56
N GLN A 128 1.52 -1.38 15.55
CA GLN A 128 1.92 0.03 15.49
C GLN A 128 1.92 0.58 14.06
N PHE A 129 1.78 -0.28 13.06
CA PHE A 129 1.93 0.10 11.65
C PHE A 129 0.61 0.48 11.01
N ILE A 130 0.68 1.35 10.01
CA ILE A 130 -0.49 1.82 9.27
C ILE A 130 -1.17 0.67 8.53
N GLU A 131 -0.37 -0.29 8.07
CA GLU A 131 -0.77 -1.49 7.35
C GLU A 131 -1.62 -2.40 8.22
N TYR A 132 -1.31 -2.50 9.52
CA TYR A 132 -2.17 -3.20 10.46
C TYR A 132 -3.54 -2.53 10.56
N THR A 133 -3.56 -1.21 10.71
CA THR A 133 -4.80 -0.44 10.84
C THR A 133 -5.68 -0.57 9.61
N PHE A 134 -5.16 -0.29 8.40
CA PHE A 134 -6.01 -0.37 7.21
C PHE A 134 -6.37 -1.80 6.85
N SER A 135 -5.52 -2.80 7.13
CA SER A 135 -5.83 -4.20 6.83
C SER A 135 -7.05 -4.67 7.62
N LEU A 136 -7.16 -4.30 8.91
CA LEU A 136 -8.33 -4.60 9.72
C LEU A 136 -9.60 -3.92 9.20
N LEU A 137 -9.50 -2.65 8.79
CA LEU A 137 -10.62 -1.90 8.24
C LEU A 137 -11.14 -2.54 6.93
N GLU A 138 -10.23 -2.90 6.02
CA GLU A 138 -10.61 -3.55 4.76
C GLU A 138 -11.13 -4.97 4.99
N LEU A 139 -10.52 -5.74 5.91
CA LEU A 139 -11.02 -7.06 6.28
C LEU A 139 -12.45 -7.00 6.79
N ALA A 140 -12.77 -6.07 7.70
CA ALA A 140 -14.11 -5.90 8.23
C ALA A 140 -15.14 -5.55 7.13
N ARG A 141 -14.78 -4.69 6.17
CA ARG A 141 -15.63 -4.36 5.01
C ARG A 141 -15.85 -5.61 4.14
N LEU A 142 -14.78 -6.36 3.88
CA LEU A 142 -14.82 -7.58 3.08
C LEU A 142 -15.69 -8.68 3.72
N GLU A 143 -15.62 -8.85 5.03
CA GLU A 143 -16.42 -9.85 5.75
C GLU A 143 -17.90 -9.44 5.82
N LYS A 144 -18.18 -8.15 6.03
CA LYS A 144 -19.56 -7.63 6.03
C LYS A 144 -20.27 -7.84 4.70
N ASP A 145 -19.60 -7.53 3.60
CA ASP A 145 -20.16 -7.68 2.25
C ASP A 145 -20.39 -9.16 1.89
N ALA A 146 -19.55 -10.08 2.38
CA ALA A 146 -19.77 -11.51 2.18
C ALA A 146 -21.04 -12.01 2.89
N GLY A 147 -21.34 -11.47 4.08
CA GLY A 147 -22.55 -11.80 4.84
C GLY A 147 -23.84 -11.17 4.30
N LYS A 148 -23.78 -10.27 3.31
CA LYS A 148 -24.95 -9.66 2.66
C LYS A 148 -25.43 -10.40 1.40
N VAL A 149 -24.68 -11.42 0.96
CA VAL A 149 -24.98 -12.22 -0.25
C VAL A 149 -25.52 -13.61 0.11
N GLN A 150 -25.95 -13.80 1.38
CA GLN A 150 -26.66 -14.99 1.85
C GLN A 150 -28.14 -14.69 2.09
#